data_AF-A0A8K0SU11-F1
#
_entry.id   AF-A0A8K0SU11-F1
#
_cell.length_a   1.000
_cell.length_b   1.000
_cell.length_c   1.000
_cell.angle_alpha   90.00
_cell.angle_beta   90.00
_cell.angle_gamma   90.00
#
_symmetry.space_group_name_H-M   'P 1'
#
loop_
_entity.id
_entity.type
_entity.pdbx_description
1 polymer ?
#
loop_
_entity_poly.entity_id
_entity_poly.type
_entity_poly.pdbx_seq_one_letter_code
_entity_poly.pdbx_strand_id
1 'polypeptide(L)'
;EALRPDPGTEEDFVIWNNPFAFTPGQMSKLLNPKSYQAFSALGKVDGLARGLLSDTKVGLSVDETCMSSSVAFDNGVKYRTPVSFLADQPRNGSAEPFEDRIRVFGKNTIPPMRAEPLLRNHFVLFSGRLWFPSAIVAIVALGLAVDAYLRTDHSNSRTLSVHWDDKVTICASLIVIALFSSASIVYLARVLTKVTKESQSRSVKVIRSGKLTHISVSDIVVGDVLTLEPGDFVPVDGICIETFNLILDEPSMTGDSVPKFKTSGLEAQTSAFYERQEAREQDPFIISGSKV
;
A
#
# COMPACT_ATOMS: atom_id res chain seq x y z
N GLU A 1 -7.26 24.06 8.79
CA GLU A 1 -7.79 23.58 7.50
C GLU A 1 -7.01 22.38 6.96
N ALA A 2 -5.68 22.41 7.02
CA ALA A 2 -4.81 21.32 6.54
C ALA A 2 -5.11 19.90 7.08
N LEU A 3 -5.77 19.75 8.23
CA LEU A 3 -6.13 18.46 8.84
C LEU A 3 -7.64 18.16 8.77
N ARG A 4 -8.41 18.86 7.93
CA ARG A 4 -9.84 18.56 7.75
C ARG A 4 -10.01 17.36 6.81
N PRO A 5 -11.01 16.49 7.06
CA PRO A 5 -11.32 15.38 6.16
C PRO A 5 -11.70 15.88 4.78
N ASP A 6 -11.29 15.14 3.75
CA ASP A 6 -11.86 15.31 2.40
C ASP A 6 -13.19 14.56 2.31
N PRO A 7 -14.12 15.01 1.44
CA PRO A 7 -15.36 14.30 1.21
C PRO A 7 -15.10 12.83 0.86
N GLY A 8 -15.71 11.92 1.62
CA GLY A 8 -15.55 10.47 1.45
C GLY A 8 -14.42 9.80 2.26
N THR A 9 -13.61 10.57 3.01
CA THR A 9 -12.55 10.04 3.91
C THR A 9 -12.85 10.23 5.39
N GLU A 10 -14.07 10.66 5.73
CA GLU A 10 -14.46 11.05 7.10
C GLU A 10 -14.36 9.91 8.12
N GLU A 11 -14.53 8.66 7.68
CA GLU A 11 -14.44 7.47 8.53
C GLU A 11 -13.04 7.32 9.14
N ASP A 12 -11.98 7.68 8.40
CA ASP A 12 -10.59 7.56 8.85
C ASP A 12 -10.21 8.61 9.92
N PHE A 13 -11.07 9.61 10.15
CA PHE A 13 -10.86 10.67 11.15
C PHE A 13 -11.58 10.39 12.48
N VAL A 14 -12.46 9.39 12.53
CA VAL A 14 -13.25 9.06 13.71
C VAL A 14 -12.98 7.62 14.12
N ILE A 15 -12.06 7.45 15.06
CA ILE A 15 -11.72 6.13 15.61
C ILE A 15 -12.12 6.08 17.08
N TRP A 16 -12.91 5.06 17.41
CA TRP A 16 -13.35 4.79 18.77
C TRP A 16 -12.19 4.26 19.63
N ASN A 17 -12.05 4.82 20.83
CA ASN A 17 -11.04 4.42 21.82
C ASN A 17 -9.60 4.45 21.24
N ASN A 18 -9.21 5.57 20.64
CA ASN A 18 -7.85 5.77 20.12
C ASN A 18 -6.90 6.18 21.27
N PRO A 19 -5.85 5.39 21.59
CA PRO A 19 -4.85 5.79 22.57
C PRO A 19 -3.85 6.84 22.02
N PHE A 20 -3.77 6.98 20.70
CA PHE A 20 -2.86 7.92 20.04
C PHE A 20 -3.48 9.31 19.87
N ALA A 21 -2.62 10.32 19.78
CA ALA A 21 -3.05 11.70 19.56
C ALA A 21 -3.66 11.92 18.17
N PHE A 22 -3.26 11.10 17.18
CA PHE A 22 -3.59 11.28 15.78
C PHE A 22 -4.42 10.13 15.22
N THR A 23 -5.20 10.41 14.19
CA THR A 23 -5.97 9.42 13.44
C THR A 23 -5.30 9.12 12.09
N PRO A 24 -5.57 7.94 11.48
CA PRO A 24 -5.07 7.61 10.14
C PRO A 24 -5.41 8.66 9.09
N GLY A 25 -6.63 9.21 9.14
CA GLY A 25 -7.05 10.29 8.24
C GLY A 25 -6.18 11.54 8.37
N GLN A 26 -5.87 11.96 9.60
CA GLN A 26 -4.96 13.09 9.85
C GLN A 26 -3.53 12.80 9.38
N MET A 27 -3.06 11.57 9.54
CA MET A 27 -1.72 11.17 9.09
C MET A 27 -1.62 11.12 7.56
N SER A 28 -2.68 10.67 6.87
CA SER A 28 -2.73 10.63 5.40
C SER A 28 -2.56 12.01 4.76
N LYS A 29 -3.04 13.07 5.44
CA LYS A 29 -2.87 14.47 5.02
C LYS A 29 -1.43 14.96 4.97
N LEU A 30 -0.49 14.23 5.54
CA LEU A 30 0.94 14.55 5.41
C LEU A 30 1.46 14.32 4.00
N LEU A 31 0.92 13.32 3.29
CA LEU A 31 1.51 12.79 2.07
C LEU A 31 0.58 12.84 0.85
N ASN A 32 -0.73 13.00 1.04
CA ASN A 32 -1.73 13.01 -0.03
C ASN A 32 -2.53 14.34 -0.10
N PRO A 33 -2.04 15.38 -0.81
CA PRO A 33 -0.66 15.57 -1.29
C PRO A 33 0.30 15.98 -0.16
N LYS A 34 1.61 15.92 -0.41
CA LYS A 34 2.65 16.36 0.54
C LYS A 34 2.35 17.76 1.07
N SER A 35 2.14 17.88 2.39
CA SER A 35 1.70 19.15 3.00
C SER A 35 2.54 19.50 4.23
N TYR A 36 3.43 20.48 4.04
CA TYR A 36 4.19 21.05 5.16
C TYR A 36 3.28 21.71 6.21
N GLN A 37 2.13 22.25 5.80
CA GLN A 37 1.15 22.81 6.73
C GLN A 37 0.55 21.75 7.64
N ALA A 38 0.24 20.56 7.11
CA ALA A 38 -0.21 19.43 7.92
C ALA A 38 0.90 18.96 8.87
N PHE A 39 2.15 18.87 8.39
CA PHE A 39 3.31 18.54 9.22
C PHE A 39 3.52 19.50 10.38
N SER A 40 3.41 20.81 10.14
CA SER A 40 3.49 21.83 11.18
C SER A 40 2.32 21.75 12.16
N ALA A 41 1.10 21.48 11.67
CA ALA A 41 -0.10 21.35 12.51
C ALA A 41 -0.06 20.14 13.46
N LEU A 42 0.64 19.06 13.08
CA LEU A 42 0.86 17.88 13.93
C LEU A 42 2.04 18.04 14.90
N GLY A 43 2.63 19.24 14.98
CA GLY A 43 3.73 19.54 15.90
C GLY A 43 5.10 19.10 15.39
N LYS A 44 5.26 18.94 14.06
CA LYS A 44 6.51 18.54 13.40
C LYS A 44 7.01 17.18 13.92
N VAL A 45 8.32 16.91 13.90
CA VAL A 45 8.85 15.58 14.32
C VAL A 45 8.58 15.30 15.80
N ASP A 46 8.78 16.28 16.69
CA ASP A 46 8.65 16.08 18.13
C ASP A 46 7.18 15.89 18.56
N GLY A 47 6.26 16.58 17.88
CA GLY A 47 4.82 16.39 18.10
C GLY A 47 4.33 15.04 17.56
N LEU A 48 4.83 14.62 16.39
CA LEU A 48 4.53 13.31 15.83
C LEU A 48 5.03 12.17 16.72
N ALA A 49 6.28 12.24 17.19
CA ALA A 49 6.85 11.27 18.09
C ALA A 49 6.03 11.15 19.39
N ARG A 50 5.74 12.28 20.05
CA ARG A 50 4.94 12.29 21.29
C ARG A 50 3.51 11.81 21.08
N GLY A 51 2.86 12.24 20.00
CA GLY A 51 1.47 11.87 19.73
C GLY A 51 1.29 10.42 19.27
N LEU A 52 2.32 9.83 18.66
CA LEU A 52 2.39 8.40 18.34
C LEU A 52 3.01 7.56 19.46
N LEU A 53 3.36 8.18 20.59
CA LEU A 53 4.01 7.51 21.72
C LEU A 53 5.27 6.73 21.29
N SER A 54 6.05 7.33 20.39
CA SER A 54 7.32 6.80 19.91
C SER A 54 8.47 7.74 20.27
N ASP A 55 9.66 7.17 20.44
CA ASP A 55 10.90 7.92 20.62
C ASP A 55 11.68 7.94 19.31
N THR A 56 12.15 9.09 18.86
CA THR A 56 12.88 9.25 17.59
C THR A 56 14.26 8.59 17.59
N LYS A 57 14.86 8.37 18.76
CA LYS A 57 16.20 7.79 18.92
C LYS A 57 16.16 6.35 19.39
N VAL A 58 15.26 6.05 20.32
CA VAL A 58 15.14 4.71 20.93
C VAL A 58 14.16 3.83 20.14
N GLY A 59 13.23 4.43 19.40
CA GLY A 59 12.18 3.73 18.67
C GLY A 59 11.06 3.21 19.60
N LEU A 60 10.31 2.23 19.12
CA LEU A 60 9.21 1.61 19.88
C LEU A 60 9.75 0.57 20.88
N SER A 61 9.00 0.36 21.97
CA SER A 61 9.32 -0.70 22.94
C SER A 61 8.90 -2.06 22.39
N VAL A 62 9.75 -3.07 22.52
CA VAL A 62 9.44 -4.45 22.09
C VAL A 62 8.33 -5.09 22.96
N ASP A 63 8.21 -4.65 24.20
CA ASP A 63 7.21 -5.15 25.16
C ASP A 63 5.85 -4.44 25.04
N GLU A 64 5.69 -3.54 24.05
CA GLU A 64 4.44 -2.82 23.83
C GLU A 64 3.34 -3.78 23.31
N THR A 65 2.23 -3.86 24.04
CA THR A 65 1.08 -4.73 23.70
C THR A 65 -0.20 -3.89 23.59
N CYS A 66 -0.72 -3.43 24.72
CA CYS A 66 -1.89 -2.56 24.81
C CYS A 66 -1.54 -1.33 25.64
N MET A 67 -1.88 -0.14 25.14
CA MET A 67 -1.45 1.10 25.75
C MET A 67 -2.27 1.39 27.01
N SER A 68 -1.60 1.52 28.16
CA SER A 68 -2.29 1.92 29.40
C SER A 68 -2.70 3.40 29.45
N SER A 69 -2.16 4.26 28.57
CA SER A 69 -2.41 5.70 28.58
C SER A 69 -2.77 6.24 27.20
N SER A 70 -3.77 7.13 27.14
CA SER A 70 -4.15 7.86 25.92
C SER A 70 -3.56 9.27 25.88
N VAL A 71 -3.05 9.69 24.73
CA VAL A 71 -2.58 11.07 24.53
C VAL A 71 -3.65 11.88 23.79
N ALA A 72 -4.12 12.96 24.40
CA ALA A 72 -4.99 13.92 23.72
C ALA A 72 -4.21 14.69 22.64
N PHE A 73 -4.87 15.00 21.51
CA PHE A 73 -4.28 15.74 20.37
C PHE A 73 -3.48 16.98 20.80
N ASP A 74 -4.07 17.81 21.65
CA ASP A 74 -3.44 19.05 22.14
C ASP A 74 -2.15 18.81 22.93
N ASN A 75 -2.07 17.70 23.68
CA ASN A 75 -0.90 17.34 24.48
C ASN A 75 0.22 16.73 23.61
N GLY A 76 -0.15 16.01 22.54
CA GLY A 76 0.80 15.53 21.55
C GLY A 76 1.48 16.66 20.81
N VAL A 77 0.73 17.71 20.44
CA VAL A 77 1.23 18.83 19.63
C VAL A 77 1.97 19.88 20.49
N LYS A 78 1.47 20.26 21.68
CA LYS A 78 2.03 21.38 22.48
C LYS A 78 3.29 20.97 23.26
N TYR A 79 4.33 21.79 23.22
CA TYR A 79 5.69 21.56 23.78
C TYR A 79 5.80 21.46 25.33
N ARG A 80 4.68 21.42 26.08
CA ARG A 80 4.70 21.77 27.51
C ARG A 80 4.60 20.65 28.53
N THR A 81 4.41 19.41 28.14
CA THR A 81 4.29 18.30 29.10
C THR A 81 5.23 17.16 28.72
N PRO A 82 6.25 16.85 29.55
CA PRO A 82 6.95 15.58 29.42
C PRO A 82 5.91 14.48 29.67
N VAL A 83 5.61 13.69 28.64
CA VAL A 83 4.83 12.48 28.80
C VAL A 83 5.74 11.51 29.56
N SER A 84 5.45 11.27 30.83
CA SER A 84 6.14 10.23 31.58
C SER A 84 5.73 8.90 30.96
N PHE A 85 6.68 8.23 30.29
CA PHE A 85 6.54 6.85 29.86
C PHE A 85 6.49 5.97 31.13
N LEU A 86 5.33 5.89 31.75
CA LEU A 86 5.11 4.94 32.83
C LEU A 86 5.25 3.55 32.20
N ALA A 87 6.20 2.77 32.74
CA ALA A 87 6.38 1.38 32.37
C ALA A 87 5.02 0.65 32.47
N ASP A 88 4.57 0.08 31.36
CA ASP A 88 3.32 -0.66 31.30
C ASP A 88 3.37 -1.80 32.33
N GLN A 89 2.34 -1.88 33.18
CA GLN A 89 2.10 -3.10 33.92
C GLN A 89 1.44 -4.12 32.98
N PRO A 90 1.94 -5.36 32.89
CA PRO A 90 1.36 -6.36 32.02
C PRO A 90 -0.08 -6.64 32.49
N ARG A 91 -1.07 -6.22 31.71
CA ARG A 91 -2.42 -6.75 31.87
C ARG A 91 -2.38 -8.22 31.48
N ASN A 92 -2.65 -9.09 32.43
CA ASN A 92 -2.74 -10.55 32.26
C ASN A 92 -3.58 -10.91 31.03
N GLY A 93 -2.91 -11.19 29.92
CA GLY A 93 -3.49 -11.64 28.67
C GLY A 93 -2.36 -11.88 27.68
N SER A 94 -2.45 -12.95 26.89
CA SER A 94 -1.59 -13.20 25.74
C SER A 94 -1.88 -12.19 24.63
N ALA A 95 -1.60 -10.92 24.88
CA ALA A 95 -1.80 -9.84 23.92
C ALA A 95 -0.72 -9.93 22.84
N GLU A 96 -1.13 -9.84 21.58
CA GLU A 96 -0.21 -9.74 20.47
C GLU A 96 0.59 -8.42 20.58
N PRO A 97 1.86 -8.39 20.17
CA PRO A 97 2.65 -7.17 20.20
C PRO A 97 2.00 -6.09 19.32
N PHE A 98 1.97 -4.85 19.80
CA PHE A 98 1.41 -3.68 19.11
C PHE A 98 -0.08 -3.78 18.71
N GLU A 99 -0.90 -4.51 19.47
CA GLU A 99 -2.32 -4.74 19.17
C GLU A 99 -3.10 -3.43 18.95
N ASP A 100 -2.91 -2.43 19.82
CA ASP A 100 -3.60 -1.14 19.68
C ASP A 100 -3.17 -0.35 18.44
N ARG A 101 -1.89 -0.39 18.06
CA ARG A 101 -1.41 0.26 16.82
C ARG A 101 -2.02 -0.40 15.60
N ILE A 102 -2.02 -1.73 15.57
CA ILE A 102 -2.58 -2.51 14.48
C ILE A 102 -4.10 -2.28 14.36
N ARG A 103 -4.80 -2.16 15.50
CA ARG A 103 -6.24 -1.85 15.53
C ARG A 103 -6.56 -0.48 14.94
N VAL A 104 -5.75 0.53 15.25
CA VAL A 104 -6.00 1.92 14.83
C VAL A 104 -5.50 2.19 13.41
N PHE A 105 -4.28 1.76 13.08
CA PHE A 105 -3.61 2.10 11.82
C PHE A 105 -3.58 0.96 10.79
N GLY A 106 -3.92 -0.26 11.20
CA GLY A 106 -3.85 -1.45 10.35
C GLY A 106 -2.45 -2.09 10.31
N LYS A 107 -2.34 -3.22 9.59
CA LYS A 107 -1.07 -3.90 9.31
C LYS A 107 -0.51 -3.43 7.97
N ASN A 108 0.82 -3.39 7.84
CA ASN A 108 1.50 -3.09 6.57
C ASN A 108 1.50 -4.30 5.61
N THR A 109 0.33 -4.86 5.33
CA THR A 109 0.17 -6.01 4.42
C THR A 109 -0.82 -5.65 3.33
N ILE A 110 -0.38 -5.78 2.08
CA ILE A 110 -1.26 -5.63 0.92
C ILE A 110 -2.29 -6.77 0.99
N PRO A 111 -3.60 -6.46 1.04
CA PRO A 111 -4.62 -7.48 1.17
C PRO A 111 -4.52 -8.47 0.00
N PRO A 112 -4.57 -9.79 0.27
CA PRO A 112 -4.56 -10.76 -0.81
C PRO A 112 -5.81 -10.54 -1.69
N MET A 113 -5.64 -10.66 -3.00
CA MET A 113 -6.79 -10.69 -3.91
C MET A 113 -7.75 -11.78 -3.44
N ARG A 114 -9.00 -11.42 -3.13
CA ARG A 114 -10.03 -12.40 -2.77
C ARG A 114 -10.16 -13.39 -3.93
N ALA A 115 -9.92 -14.67 -3.65
CA ALA A 115 -10.18 -15.74 -4.60
C ALA A 115 -11.70 -15.91 -4.73
N GLU A 116 -12.30 -15.15 -5.63
CA GLU A 116 -13.72 -15.30 -5.96
C GLU A 116 -13.97 -16.69 -6.59
N PRO A 117 -15.15 -17.30 -6.36
CA PRO A 117 -15.45 -18.62 -6.88
C PRO A 117 -15.43 -18.62 -8.41
N LEU A 118 -14.92 -19.71 -9.00
CA LEU A 118 -14.65 -19.84 -10.44
C LEU A 118 -15.83 -19.41 -11.32
N LEU A 119 -17.07 -19.75 -10.95
CA LEU A 119 -18.27 -19.39 -11.70
C LEU A 119 -18.59 -17.90 -11.66
N ARG A 120 -18.35 -17.23 -10.52
CA ARG A 120 -18.52 -15.79 -10.39
C ARG A 120 -17.45 -15.05 -11.22
N ASN A 121 -16.23 -15.57 -11.26
CA ASN A 121 -15.17 -15.03 -12.12
C ASN A 121 -15.58 -15.08 -13.58
N HIS A 122 -16.15 -16.17 -14.08
CA HIS A 122 -16.59 -16.25 -15.48
C HIS A 122 -17.68 -15.22 -15.85
N PHE A 123 -18.65 -14.99 -14.97
CA PHE A 123 -19.72 -14.00 -15.21
C PHE A 123 -19.23 -12.54 -15.09
N VAL A 124 -18.35 -12.26 -14.12
CA VAL A 124 -17.74 -10.93 -13.94
C VAL A 124 -16.75 -10.63 -15.06
N LEU A 125 -16.01 -11.62 -15.56
CA LEU A 125 -15.12 -11.47 -16.72
C LEU A 125 -15.87 -11.13 -18.00
N PHE A 126 -17.05 -11.71 -18.23
CA PHE A 126 -17.91 -11.36 -19.36
C PHE A 126 -18.33 -9.88 -19.33
N SER A 127 -18.41 -9.31 -18.13
CA SER A 127 -18.81 -7.91 -17.91
C SER A 127 -17.63 -6.93 -17.92
N GLY A 128 -16.39 -7.42 -17.97
CA GLY A 128 -15.16 -6.63 -17.82
C GLY A 128 -14.49 -6.24 -19.14
N ARG A 129 -13.67 -5.18 -19.10
CA ARG A 129 -12.88 -4.65 -20.23
C ARG A 129 -11.88 -5.67 -20.83
N LEU A 130 -11.56 -6.77 -20.15
CA LEU A 130 -10.70 -7.85 -20.67
C LEU A 130 -11.43 -8.86 -21.58
N TRP A 131 -12.75 -8.74 -21.77
CA TRP A 131 -13.50 -9.64 -22.65
C TRP A 131 -13.19 -9.41 -24.14
N PHE A 132 -12.84 -8.18 -24.53
CA PHE A 132 -12.69 -7.79 -25.95
C PHE A 132 -11.72 -8.68 -26.75
N PRO A 133 -10.52 -9.06 -26.27
CA PRO A 133 -9.62 -9.93 -27.02
C PRO A 133 -10.19 -11.34 -27.26
N SER A 134 -10.84 -11.92 -26.25
CA SER A 134 -11.47 -13.24 -26.37
C SER A 134 -12.70 -13.23 -27.28
N ALA A 135 -13.46 -12.14 -27.26
CA ALA A 135 -14.60 -11.93 -28.16
C ALA A 135 -14.14 -11.80 -29.62
N ILE A 136 -13.04 -11.09 -29.89
CA ILE A 136 -12.48 -10.97 -31.25
C ILE A 136 -12.09 -12.33 -31.79
N VAL A 137 -11.40 -13.16 -31.01
CA VAL A 137 -11.03 -14.53 -31.43
C VAL A 137 -12.28 -15.38 -31.70
N ALA A 138 -13.30 -15.29 -30.84
CA ALA A 138 -14.57 -16.00 -31.04
C ALA A 138 -15.33 -15.53 -32.30
N ILE A 139 -15.33 -14.22 -32.59
CA ILE A 139 -15.95 -13.66 -33.80
C ILE A 139 -15.20 -14.11 -35.05
N VAL A 140 -13.86 -14.14 -35.02
CA VAL A 140 -13.05 -14.64 -36.14
C VAL A 140 -13.31 -16.13 -36.37
N ALA A 141 -13.33 -16.93 -35.30
CA ALA A 141 -13.66 -18.36 -35.39
C ALA A 141 -15.08 -18.60 -35.94
N LEU A 142 -16.06 -17.80 -35.49
CA LEU A 142 -17.43 -17.84 -36.02
C LEU A 142 -17.47 -17.43 -37.49
N GLY A 143 -16.73 -16.39 -37.88
CA GLY A 143 -16.63 -15.94 -39.27
C GLY A 143 -16.04 -17.00 -40.18
N LEU A 144 -14.99 -17.71 -39.75
CA LEU A 144 -14.40 -18.84 -40.47
C LEU A 144 -15.38 -20.03 -40.55
N ALA A 145 -16.12 -20.31 -39.48
CA ALA A 145 -17.14 -21.36 -39.47
C ALA A 145 -18.32 -21.03 -40.42
N VAL A 146 -18.75 -19.77 -40.45
CA VAL A 146 -19.80 -19.30 -41.37
C VAL A 146 -19.31 -19.31 -42.82
N ASP A 147 -18.08 -18.87 -43.08
CA ASP A 147 -17.47 -18.93 -44.41
C ASP A 147 -17.37 -20.38 -44.92
N ALA A 148 -16.94 -21.32 -44.06
CA ALA A 148 -16.93 -22.75 -44.39
C ALA A 148 -18.34 -23.30 -44.66
N TYR A 149 -19.35 -22.88 -43.89
CA TYR A 149 -20.76 -23.25 -44.08
C TYR A 149 -21.39 -22.65 -45.35
N LEU A 150 -20.97 -21.45 -45.76
CA LEU A 150 -21.52 -20.79 -46.95
C LEU A 150 -20.83 -21.25 -48.25
N ARG A 151 -19.55 -21.64 -48.19
CA ARG A 151 -18.83 -22.22 -49.34
C ARG A 151 -19.25 -23.64 -49.69
N THR A 152 -20.14 -24.25 -48.91
CA THR A 152 -20.59 -25.64 -49.09
C THR A 152 -21.66 -25.83 -50.15
N ASP A 153 -21.77 -24.96 -51.16
CA ASP A 153 -22.57 -25.29 -52.34
C ASP A 153 -22.06 -24.57 -53.62
N HIS A 154 -21.18 -25.26 -54.35
CA HIS A 154 -21.21 -25.43 -55.81
C HIS A 154 -20.01 -26.28 -56.27
N SER A 155 -20.10 -27.61 -56.12
CA SER A 155 -19.53 -28.61 -57.04
C SER A 155 -19.58 -30.02 -56.44
N ASN A 156 -20.41 -30.86 -57.05
CA ASN A 156 -20.51 -32.33 -56.91
C ASN A 156 -21.10 -32.92 -55.63
N SER A 157 -22.37 -33.26 -55.77
CA SER A 157 -23.07 -34.43 -55.22
C SER A 157 -22.17 -35.58 -54.72
N ARG A 158 -21.90 -35.55 -53.41
CA ARG A 158 -21.84 -36.71 -52.50
C ARG A 158 -22.10 -36.20 -51.08
N THR A 159 -23.34 -36.42 -50.62
CA THR A 159 -23.78 -36.42 -49.21
C THR A 159 -23.25 -35.29 -48.33
N LEU A 160 -23.85 -34.12 -48.45
CA LEU A 160 -23.74 -33.05 -47.47
C LEU A 160 -24.84 -33.21 -46.41
N SER A 161 -24.74 -34.24 -45.57
CA SER A 161 -25.20 -34.07 -44.20
C SER A 161 -24.28 -33.02 -43.60
N VAL A 162 -24.84 -31.92 -43.10
CA VAL A 162 -24.13 -31.12 -42.10
C VAL A 162 -23.87 -32.10 -40.97
N HIS A 163 -22.71 -32.74 -40.98
CA HIS A 163 -22.40 -33.76 -40.02
C HIS A 163 -22.42 -33.06 -38.66
N TRP A 164 -23.11 -33.66 -37.70
CA TRP A 164 -23.09 -33.18 -36.32
C TRP A 164 -21.64 -32.96 -35.82
N ASP A 165 -20.69 -33.69 -36.42
CA ASP A 165 -19.24 -33.54 -36.32
C ASP A 165 -18.73 -32.10 -36.47
N ASP A 166 -19.24 -31.30 -37.42
CA ASP A 166 -18.77 -29.93 -37.65
C ASP A 166 -19.22 -28.97 -36.53
N LYS A 167 -20.46 -29.15 -36.04
CA LYS A 167 -21.01 -28.36 -34.92
C LYS A 167 -20.33 -28.72 -33.61
N VAL A 168 -20.08 -30.02 -33.41
CA VAL A 168 -19.34 -30.53 -32.25
C VAL A 168 -17.93 -29.96 -32.21
N THR A 169 -17.26 -29.84 -33.36
CA THR A 169 -15.90 -29.28 -33.45
C THR A 169 -15.86 -27.82 -33.01
N ILE A 170 -16.83 -27.00 -33.45
CA ILE A 170 -16.92 -25.59 -33.05
C ILE A 170 -17.21 -25.46 -31.55
N CYS A 171 -18.20 -26.18 -31.04
CA CYS A 171 -18.52 -26.17 -29.60
C CYS A 171 -17.35 -26.65 -28.74
N ALA A 172 -16.66 -27.72 -29.16
CA ALA A 172 -15.47 -28.22 -28.48
C ALA A 172 -14.35 -27.18 -28.46
N SER A 173 -14.10 -26.48 -29.57
CA SER A 173 -13.09 -25.42 -29.64
C SER A 173 -13.38 -24.25 -28.70
N LEU A 174 -14.64 -23.83 -28.58
CA LEU A 174 -15.07 -22.77 -27.65
C LEU A 174 -14.86 -23.18 -26.20
N ILE A 175 -15.18 -24.44 -25.86
CA ILE A 175 -14.96 -24.99 -24.51
C ILE A 175 -13.48 -25.02 -24.19
N VAL A 176 -12.63 -25.48 -25.11
CA VAL A 176 -11.18 -25.54 -24.92
C VAL A 176 -10.59 -24.13 -24.72
N ILE A 177 -11.00 -23.15 -25.53
CA ILE A 177 -10.55 -21.76 -25.40
C ILE A 177 -10.99 -21.18 -24.05
N ALA A 178 -12.23 -21.43 -23.62
CA ALA A 178 -12.74 -20.97 -22.33
C ALA A 178 -11.96 -21.58 -21.14
N LEU A 179 -11.65 -22.88 -21.21
CA LEU A 179 -10.84 -23.56 -20.20
C LEU A 179 -9.40 -23.02 -20.15
N PHE A 180 -8.78 -22.83 -21.31
CA PHE A 180 -7.42 -22.28 -21.42
C PHE A 180 -7.35 -20.85 -20.87
N SER A 181 -8.34 -20.01 -21.20
CA SER A 181 -8.46 -18.65 -20.66
C SER A 181 -8.61 -18.65 -19.13
N SER A 182 -9.50 -19.50 -18.60
CA SER A 182 -9.68 -19.68 -17.15
C SER A 182 -8.38 -20.08 -16.46
N ALA A 183 -7.69 -21.08 -17.00
CA ALA A 183 -6.42 -21.57 -16.47
C ALA A 183 -5.34 -20.48 -16.48
N SER A 184 -5.27 -19.68 -17.55
CA SER A 184 -4.30 -18.59 -17.69
C SER A 184 -4.53 -17.50 -16.64
N ILE A 185 -5.78 -17.16 -16.35
CA ILE A 185 -6.14 -16.17 -15.32
C ILE A 185 -5.74 -16.67 -13.93
N VAL A 186 -6.04 -17.94 -13.61
CA VAL A 186 -5.66 -18.55 -12.33
C VAL A 186 -4.14 -18.63 -12.19
N TYR A 187 -3.42 -18.96 -13.26
CA TYR A 187 -1.96 -18.97 -13.28
C TYR A 187 -1.39 -17.58 -12.99
N LEU A 188 -1.88 -16.55 -13.70
CA LEU A 188 -1.41 -15.18 -13.51
C LEU A 188 -1.67 -14.67 -12.08
N ALA A 189 -2.84 -14.97 -11.51
CA ALA A 189 -3.17 -14.64 -10.12
C ALA A 189 -2.21 -15.32 -9.12
N ARG A 190 -1.87 -16.60 -9.36
CA ARG A 190 -0.89 -17.33 -8.53
C ARG A 190 0.52 -16.77 -8.65
N VAL A 191 0.93 -16.31 -9.82
CA VAL A 191 2.23 -15.66 -10.00
C VAL A 191 2.27 -14.32 -9.27
N LEU A 192 1.24 -13.49 -9.42
CA LEU A 192 1.15 -12.19 -8.77
C LEU A 192 1.22 -12.32 -7.24
N THR A 193 0.43 -13.24 -6.68
CA THR A 193 0.43 -13.49 -5.22
C THR A 193 1.79 -13.94 -4.68
N LYS A 194 2.56 -14.72 -5.45
CA LYS A 194 3.94 -15.08 -5.08
C LYS A 194 4.85 -13.86 -5.05
N VAL A 195 4.83 -13.04 -6.11
CA VAL A 195 5.65 -11.82 -6.20
C VAL A 195 5.33 -10.85 -5.06
N THR A 196 4.04 -10.65 -4.75
CA THR A 196 3.62 -9.81 -3.61
C THR A 196 4.15 -10.36 -2.29
N LYS A 197 4.07 -11.69 -2.08
CA LYS A 197 4.55 -12.32 -0.85
C LYS A 197 6.07 -12.19 -0.70
N GLU A 198 6.82 -12.38 -1.78
CA GLU A 198 8.28 -12.20 -1.77
C GLU A 198 8.65 -10.75 -1.49
N SER A 199 7.97 -9.78 -2.10
CA SER A 199 8.19 -8.36 -1.84
C SER A 199 7.91 -7.97 -0.39
N GLN A 200 6.90 -8.57 0.25
CA GLN A 200 6.58 -8.33 1.67
C GLN A 200 7.55 -9.00 2.65
N SER A 201 8.27 -10.05 2.22
CA SER A 201 9.21 -10.79 3.06
C SER A 201 10.60 -10.14 3.18
N ARG A 202 10.82 -9.03 2.49
CA ARG A 202 12.09 -8.30 2.57
C ARG A 202 12.29 -7.81 4.00
N SER A 203 13.51 -7.98 4.53
CA SER A 203 13.87 -7.46 5.85
C SER A 203 14.31 -6.01 5.77
N VAL A 204 13.93 -5.20 6.75
CA VAL A 204 14.31 -3.79 6.88
C VAL A 204 14.87 -3.53 8.27
N LYS A 205 15.84 -2.61 8.35
CA LYS A 205 16.50 -2.20 9.60
C LYS A 205 15.63 -1.20 10.35
N VAL A 206 15.25 -1.56 11.57
CA VAL A 206 14.48 -0.70 12.48
C VAL A 206 15.15 -0.61 13.83
N ILE A 207 14.96 0.52 14.50
CA ILE A 207 15.40 0.73 15.88
C ILE A 207 14.20 0.48 16.78
N ARG A 208 14.31 -0.51 17.68
CA ARG A 208 13.31 -0.81 18.73
C ARG A 208 14.03 -1.02 20.06
N SER A 209 13.52 -0.43 21.13
CA SER A 209 14.16 -0.42 22.47
C SER A 209 15.65 -0.06 22.43
N GLY A 210 16.03 0.87 21.55
CA GLY A 210 17.41 1.36 21.38
C GLY A 210 18.36 0.38 20.69
N LYS A 211 17.84 -0.74 20.14
CA LYS A 211 18.62 -1.74 19.42
C LYS A 211 18.22 -1.77 17.95
N LEU A 212 19.22 -1.88 17.08
CA LEU A 212 19.01 -2.12 15.67
C LEU A 212 18.57 -3.57 15.47
N THR A 213 17.41 -3.77 14.87
CA THR A 213 16.80 -5.08 14.61
C THR A 213 16.33 -5.16 13.17
N HIS A 214 16.31 -6.36 12.61
CA HIS A 214 15.79 -6.62 11.28
C HIS A 214 14.39 -7.20 11.42
N ILE A 215 13.39 -6.55 10.80
CA ILE A 215 12.00 -7.02 10.78
C ILE A 215 11.51 -7.15 9.34
N SER A 216 10.46 -7.94 9.12
CA SER A 216 9.79 -8.04 7.82
C SER A 216 9.06 -6.73 7.50
N VAL A 217 8.94 -6.36 6.22
CA VAL A 217 8.14 -5.20 5.79
C VAL A 217 6.70 -5.29 6.30
N SER A 218 6.14 -6.50 6.34
CA SER A 218 4.78 -6.75 6.84
C SER A 218 4.55 -6.35 8.30
N ASP A 219 5.61 -6.33 9.10
CA ASP A 219 5.55 -6.19 10.56
C ASP A 219 5.91 -4.76 11.02
N ILE A 220 6.13 -3.86 10.04
CA ILE A 220 6.34 -2.43 10.29
C ILE A 220 5.02 -1.82 10.77
N VAL A 221 5.07 -1.08 11.87
CA VAL A 221 3.93 -0.38 12.46
C VAL A 221 4.17 1.13 12.51
N VAL A 222 3.07 1.90 12.58
CA VAL A 222 3.16 3.37 12.68
C VAL A 222 3.88 3.76 13.98
N GLY A 223 4.94 4.55 13.85
CA GLY A 223 5.80 4.97 14.96
C GLY A 223 7.16 4.27 15.01
N ASP A 224 7.38 3.24 14.19
CA ASP A 224 8.70 2.64 14.02
C ASP A 224 9.72 3.66 13.47
N VAL A 225 10.97 3.54 13.92
CA VAL A 225 12.10 4.33 13.42
C VAL A 225 12.95 3.45 12.50
N LEU A 226 12.96 3.79 11.22
CA LEU A 226 13.72 3.06 10.21
C LEU A 226 15.11 3.68 10.01
N THR A 227 16.11 2.83 9.78
CA THR A 227 17.44 3.26 9.34
C THR A 227 17.64 2.86 7.89
N LEU A 228 17.94 3.83 7.04
CA LEU A 228 18.15 3.64 5.61
C LEU A 228 19.63 3.78 5.27
N GLU A 229 20.15 2.86 4.44
CA GLU A 229 21.50 2.90 3.91
C GLU A 229 21.49 3.05 2.37
N PRO A 230 22.59 3.52 1.76
CA PRO A 230 22.69 3.62 0.30
C PRO A 230 22.39 2.29 -0.40
N GLY A 231 21.48 2.32 -1.38
CA GLY A 231 21.02 1.12 -2.10
C GLY A 231 19.78 0.45 -1.51
N ASP A 232 19.29 0.88 -0.34
CA ASP A 232 18.04 0.40 0.22
C ASP A 232 16.82 0.94 -0.54
N PHE A 233 15.73 0.18 -0.46
CA PHE A 233 14.41 0.61 -0.94
C PHE A 233 13.55 0.96 0.27
N VAL A 234 12.83 2.06 0.17
CA VAL A 234 11.93 2.51 1.23
C VAL A 234 10.63 1.71 1.17
N PRO A 235 10.27 0.93 2.20
CA PRO A 235 9.08 0.08 2.17
C PRO A 235 7.79 0.83 2.53
N VAL A 236 7.91 1.93 3.27
CA VAL A 236 6.78 2.66 3.86
C VAL A 236 6.95 4.15 3.68
N ASP A 237 5.81 4.83 3.68
CA ASP A 237 5.72 6.27 3.72
C ASP A 237 6.13 6.81 5.09
N GLY A 238 6.83 7.94 5.14
CA GLY A 238 7.35 8.45 6.40
C GLY A 238 7.92 9.87 6.35
N ILE A 239 8.57 10.25 7.44
CA ILE A 239 9.22 11.55 7.59
C ILE A 239 10.68 11.33 7.94
N CYS A 240 11.56 12.04 7.24
CA CYS A 240 12.99 12.05 7.52
C CYS A 240 13.24 12.72 8.88
N ILE A 241 13.73 11.97 9.86
CA ILE A 241 14.05 12.49 11.20
C ILE A 241 15.41 13.20 11.18
N GLU A 242 16.44 12.45 10.79
CA GLU A 242 17.84 12.87 10.67
C GLU A 242 18.42 12.33 9.35
N THR A 243 19.33 13.08 8.72
CA THR A 243 19.92 12.71 7.43
C THR A 243 21.28 13.39 7.22
N PHE A 244 22.14 12.78 6.42
CA PHE A 244 23.38 13.34 5.90
C PHE A 244 23.36 13.31 4.37
N ASN A 245 22.87 14.38 3.72
CA ASN A 245 22.77 14.48 2.26
C ASN A 245 21.99 13.34 1.58
N LEU A 246 20.87 12.93 2.17
CA LEU A 246 19.99 11.92 1.56
C LEU A 246 19.39 12.42 0.25
N ILE A 247 19.59 11.62 -0.79
CA ILE A 247 18.92 11.75 -2.09
C ILE A 247 18.03 10.52 -2.22
N LEU A 248 16.78 10.72 -2.62
CA LEU A 248 15.86 9.63 -2.93
C LEU A 248 15.41 9.73 -4.38
N ASP A 249 15.48 8.62 -5.09
CA ASP A 249 14.82 8.44 -6.38
C ASP A 249 13.35 8.11 -6.13
N GLU A 250 12.49 9.13 -6.21
CA GLU A 250 11.04 8.94 -5.98
C GLU A 250 10.36 8.29 -7.18
N PRO A 251 9.41 7.36 -6.95
CA PRO A 251 8.62 6.79 -8.02
C PRO A 251 7.75 7.88 -8.66
N SER A 252 7.85 8.00 -9.99
CA SER A 252 7.06 8.94 -10.78
C SER A 252 6.00 8.20 -11.60
N MET A 253 4.81 8.80 -11.72
CA MET A 253 3.74 8.27 -12.56
C MET A 253 4.14 8.15 -14.04
N THR A 254 5.08 8.97 -14.50
CA THR A 254 5.61 8.96 -15.88
C THR A 254 6.72 7.94 -16.11
N GLY A 255 7.19 7.24 -15.07
CA GLY A 255 8.20 6.18 -15.19
C GLY A 255 9.66 6.64 -15.10
N ASP A 256 9.93 7.94 -15.24
CA ASP A 256 11.26 8.51 -14.97
C ASP A 256 11.36 8.93 -13.50
N SER A 257 12.16 8.22 -12.70
CA SER A 257 12.43 8.59 -11.32
C SER A 257 13.23 9.89 -11.26
N VAL A 258 12.81 10.82 -10.40
CA VAL A 258 13.50 12.10 -10.21
C VAL A 258 14.25 12.07 -8.88
N PRO A 259 15.58 12.28 -8.87
CA PRO A 259 16.33 12.35 -7.63
C PRO A 259 15.93 13.62 -6.88
N LYS A 260 15.51 13.46 -5.61
CA LYS A 260 15.14 14.57 -4.73
C LYS A 260 15.95 14.55 -3.46
N PHE A 261 16.54 15.70 -3.15
CA PHE A 261 17.22 15.92 -1.87
C PHE A 261 16.20 16.00 -0.75
N LYS A 262 16.48 15.29 0.34
CA LYS A 262 15.65 15.27 1.54
C LYS A 262 16.27 16.12 2.63
N THR A 263 15.42 16.90 3.28
CA THR A 263 15.81 17.73 4.42
C THR A 263 15.51 16.99 5.71
N SER A 264 16.39 17.13 6.70
CA SER A 264 16.12 16.63 8.04
C SER A 264 14.88 17.30 8.62
N GLY A 265 13.96 16.50 9.15
CA GLY A 265 12.75 17.00 9.80
C GLY A 265 13.09 17.90 10.98
N LEU A 266 14.17 17.61 11.72
CA LEU A 266 14.69 18.44 12.82
C LEU A 266 15.24 19.80 12.33
N GLU A 267 15.94 19.81 11.19
CA GLU A 267 16.38 21.05 10.55
C GLU A 267 15.18 21.85 10.04
N ALA A 268 14.17 21.20 9.48
CA ALA A 268 12.92 21.82 9.07
C ALA A 268 12.12 22.39 10.26
N GLN A 269 12.34 21.87 11.49
CA GLN A 269 11.77 22.50 12.69
C GLN A 269 12.42 23.83 13.01
N THR A 270 13.76 23.89 12.88
CA THR A 270 14.61 25.00 13.32
C THR A 270 14.69 26.13 12.28
N SER A 271 14.80 25.78 11.00
CA SER A 271 14.92 26.72 9.88
C SER A 271 13.63 27.50 9.61
N ALA A 272 12.46 26.93 9.89
CA ALA A 272 11.18 27.66 9.89
C ALA A 272 11.15 28.83 10.90
N PHE A 273 12.07 28.84 11.87
CA PHE A 273 12.26 29.95 12.80
C PHE A 273 13.21 31.04 12.24
N TYR A 274 14.07 30.72 11.27
CA TYR A 274 15.18 31.59 10.85
C TYR A 274 15.13 32.13 9.41
N GLU A 275 14.43 31.54 8.44
CA GLU A 275 14.50 32.03 7.05
C GLU A 275 13.16 32.45 6.45
N ARG A 276 13.05 33.77 6.21
CA ARG A 276 12.03 34.44 5.40
C ARG A 276 12.52 34.78 3.99
N GLN A 277 13.71 34.34 3.56
CA GLN A 277 14.34 34.94 2.37
C GLN A 277 14.78 34.01 1.23
N GLU A 278 14.98 32.70 1.39
CA GLU A 278 15.05 31.78 0.24
C GLU A 278 14.43 30.45 0.66
N ALA A 279 13.16 30.24 0.31
CA ALA A 279 12.48 28.97 0.56
C ALA A 279 13.05 27.89 -0.37
N ARG A 280 14.22 27.33 -0.03
CA ARG A 280 14.53 25.98 -0.49
C ARG A 280 13.36 25.11 -0.05
N GLU A 281 12.75 24.43 -1.01
CA GLU A 281 11.61 23.55 -0.77
C GLU A 281 12.06 22.43 0.18
N GLN A 282 11.79 22.61 1.47
CA GLN A 282 12.14 21.63 2.49
C GLN A 282 11.22 20.44 2.32
N ASP A 283 11.75 19.34 1.82
CA ASP A 283 11.02 18.08 1.64
C ASP A 283 11.50 17.06 2.67
N PRO A 284 10.95 17.07 3.90
CA PRO A 284 11.21 16.04 4.90
C PRO A 284 10.40 14.76 4.64
N PHE A 285 9.57 14.70 3.59
CA PHE A 285 8.69 13.58 3.35
C PHE A 285 9.39 12.47 2.58
N ILE A 286 9.16 11.23 2.99
CA ILE A 286 9.68 10.03 2.34
C ILE A 286 8.49 9.24 1.79
N ILE A 287 8.58 8.83 0.53
CA ILE A 287 7.55 8.05 -0.16
C ILE A 287 8.03 6.61 -0.33
N SER A 288 7.15 5.66 -0.03
CA SER A 288 7.34 4.23 -0.27
C SER A 288 7.64 3.93 -1.74
N GLY A 289 8.48 2.93 -1.97
CA GLY A 289 8.97 2.59 -3.31
C GLY A 289 10.15 3.45 -3.80
N SER A 290 10.54 4.49 -3.05
CA SER A 290 11.74 5.27 -3.37
C SER A 290 13.01 4.46 -3.11
N LYS A 291 14.09 4.81 -3.83
CA LYS A 291 15.42 4.19 -3.65
C LYS A 291 16.42 5.22 -3.12
N VAL A 292 17.27 4.79 -2.18
CA VAL A 292 18.36 5.56 -1.56
C VAL A 292 19.64 5.49 -2.38
#